data_AF-A0A970JNX5-F1
#
_entry.id   AF-A0A970JNX5-F1
#
_cell.length_a   1.000
_cell.length_b   1.000
_cell.length_c   1.000
_cell.angle_alpha   90.00
_cell.angle_beta   90.00
_cell.angle_gamma   90.00
#
_symmetry.space_group_name_H-M   'P 1'
#
loop_
_entity.id
_entity.type
_entity.pdbx_description
1 polymer ?
#
loop_
_entity_poly.entity_id
_entity_poly.type
_entity_poly.pdbx_seq_one_letter_code
_entity_poly.pdbx_strand_id
1 'polypeptide(L)'
;MGSESLIGRCGLYCGACDIYRAERDDPGWRARIAASHDCAVEQVRCNGCGNLSPECWGHGCKIVSCTELKGVRFCFECAEYDANSCDAFGRLAAGYLEAEVDLRENLSRIREGKAQEWLHATRQRFTCGACGKPVAVWSAKCHHCGKSKS
;
A
#
# COMPACT_ATOMS: atom_id res chain seq x y z
N MET A 1 1.62 -8.64 17.29
CA MET A 1 2.01 -8.33 15.89
C MET A 1 2.00 -6.82 15.75
N GLY A 2 3.16 -6.21 15.49
CA GLY A 2 3.31 -4.76 15.42
C GLY A 2 2.75 -4.16 14.12
N SER A 3 2.61 -2.83 14.09
CA SER A 3 2.22 -2.02 12.92
C SER A 3 3.14 -2.15 11.71
N GLU A 4 4.29 -2.82 11.87
CA GLU A 4 5.31 -3.05 10.85
C GLU A 4 4.83 -3.86 9.64
N SER A 5 3.79 -4.69 9.82
CA SER A 5 3.17 -5.42 8.69
C SER A 5 2.56 -4.48 7.65
N LEU A 6 2.26 -3.24 8.03
CA LEU A 6 1.69 -2.21 7.17
C LEU A 6 2.72 -1.36 6.43
N ILE A 7 4.01 -1.68 6.56
CA ILE A 7 5.07 -1.07 5.75
C ILE A 7 5.08 -1.77 4.40
N GLY A 8 4.64 -1.07 3.36
CA GLY A 8 4.65 -1.56 2.00
C GLY A 8 6.07 -1.71 1.47
N ARG A 9 6.33 -2.77 0.70
CA ARG A 9 7.66 -2.99 0.07
C ARG A 9 8.06 -1.85 -0.88
N CYS A 10 7.08 -1.14 -1.46
CA CYS A 10 7.27 0.08 -2.25
C CYS A 10 7.31 1.40 -1.45
N GLY A 11 7.18 1.37 -0.12
CA GLY A 11 7.07 2.58 0.70
C GLY A 11 5.65 3.12 0.86
N LEU A 12 4.64 2.40 0.35
CA LEU A 12 3.24 2.74 0.63
C LEU A 12 2.86 2.26 2.03
N TYR A 13 2.08 3.05 2.76
CA TYR A 13 1.40 2.55 3.96
C TYR A 13 0.24 1.62 3.55
N CYS A 14 0.36 0.32 3.83
CA CYS A 14 -0.64 -0.67 3.43
C CYS A 14 -2.02 -0.37 4.03
N GLY A 15 -2.09 0.31 5.18
CA GLY A 15 -3.36 0.75 5.75
C GLY A 15 -4.16 1.72 4.86
N ALA A 16 -3.54 2.29 3.83
CA ALA A 16 -4.20 3.11 2.80
C ALA A 16 -4.19 2.46 1.40
N CYS A 17 -3.68 1.23 1.26
CA CYS A 17 -3.69 0.48 0.01
C CYS A 17 -5.09 -0.04 -0.32
N ASP A 18 -5.52 0.10 -1.57
CA ASP A 18 -6.85 -0.30 -2.02
C ASP A 18 -7.17 -1.77 -1.76
N ILE A 19 -6.22 -2.69 -1.99
CA ILE A 19 -6.43 -4.13 -1.74
C ILE A 19 -6.66 -4.39 -0.24
N TYR A 20 -5.82 -3.79 0.61
CA TYR A 20 -5.90 -3.94 2.07
C TYR A 20 -7.17 -3.31 2.64
N ARG A 21 -7.64 -2.20 2.04
CA ARG A 21 -8.87 -1.51 2.41
C ARG A 21 -10.11 -2.23 1.90
N ALA A 22 -10.14 -2.66 0.65
CA ALA A 22 -11.28 -3.37 0.06
C ALA A 22 -11.66 -4.63 0.85
N GLU A 23 -10.67 -5.42 1.30
CA GLU A 23 -10.96 -6.60 2.13
C GLU A 23 -11.72 -6.27 3.42
N ARG A 24 -11.42 -5.13 4.04
CA ARG A 24 -11.89 -4.78 5.39
C ARG A 24 -13.06 -3.81 5.42
N ASP A 25 -13.17 -2.98 4.38
CA ASP A 25 -14.06 -1.82 4.41
C ASP A 25 -15.29 -2.02 3.52
N ASP A 26 -15.20 -2.75 2.39
CA ASP A 26 -16.32 -2.90 1.44
C ASP A 26 -16.26 -4.18 0.58
N PRO A 27 -17.20 -5.12 0.79
CA PRO A 27 -17.35 -6.31 -0.07
C PRO A 27 -17.60 -5.96 -1.55
N GLY A 28 -18.32 -4.87 -1.84
CA GLY A 28 -18.58 -4.42 -3.20
C GLY A 28 -17.33 -3.91 -3.91
N TRP A 29 -16.52 -3.10 -3.22
CA TRP A 29 -15.19 -2.70 -3.70
C TRP A 29 -14.28 -3.91 -3.92
N ARG A 30 -14.25 -4.85 -2.98
CA ARG A 30 -13.50 -6.10 -3.10
C ARG A 30 -13.92 -6.90 -4.34
N ALA A 31 -15.22 -7.00 -4.61
CA ALA A 31 -15.74 -7.67 -5.80
C ALA A 31 -15.35 -6.96 -7.10
N ARG A 32 -15.35 -5.62 -7.14
CA ARG A 32 -14.89 -4.84 -8.30
C ARG A 32 -13.40 -5.10 -8.60
N ILE A 33 -12.56 -5.15 -7.57
CA ILE A 33 -11.15 -5.49 -7.71
C ILE A 33 -11.00 -6.90 -8.27
N ALA A 34 -11.74 -7.87 -7.72
CA ALA A 34 -11.71 -9.26 -8.19
C ALA A 34 -12.07 -9.37 -9.68
N ALA A 35 -13.16 -8.71 -10.09
CA ALA A 35 -13.59 -8.65 -11.49
C ALA A 35 -12.53 -8.00 -12.40
N SER A 36 -11.90 -6.91 -11.95
CA SER A 36 -10.86 -6.22 -12.74
C SER A 36 -9.59 -7.03 -12.92
N HIS A 37 -9.35 -8.00 -12.04
CA HIS A 37 -8.18 -8.87 -12.04
C HIS A 37 -8.49 -10.30 -12.46
N ASP A 38 -9.72 -10.57 -12.94
CA ASP A 38 -10.19 -11.89 -13.35
C ASP A 38 -9.90 -12.99 -12.31
N CYS A 39 -10.23 -12.71 -11.05
CA CYS A 39 -10.02 -13.63 -9.94
C CYS A 39 -11.25 -13.72 -9.02
N ALA A 40 -11.27 -14.73 -8.16
CA ALA A 40 -12.34 -14.89 -7.18
C ALA A 40 -12.25 -13.80 -6.09
N VAL A 41 -13.40 -13.34 -5.58
CA VAL A 41 -13.48 -12.32 -4.53
C VAL A 41 -12.69 -12.75 -3.30
N GLU A 42 -12.73 -14.04 -2.99
CA GLU A 42 -12.03 -14.69 -1.89
C GLU A 42 -10.51 -14.56 -2.00
N GLN A 43 -9.98 -14.42 -3.21
CA GLN A 43 -8.54 -14.23 -3.47
C GLN A 43 -8.11 -12.79 -3.20
N VAL A 44 -9.03 -11.81 -3.18
CA VAL A 44 -8.72 -10.40 -2.84
C VAL A 44 -8.62 -10.24 -1.32
N ARG A 45 -7.54 -10.76 -0.74
CA ARG A 45 -7.19 -10.67 0.70
C ARG A 45 -5.79 -10.11 0.88
N CYS A 46 -5.54 -9.29 1.88
CA CYS A 46 -4.20 -8.79 2.15
C CYS A 46 -4.05 -8.42 3.63
N ASN A 47 -3.03 -8.94 4.27
CA ASN A 47 -2.70 -8.64 5.67
C ASN A 47 -1.64 -7.53 5.83
N GLY A 48 -1.28 -6.87 4.72
CA GLY A 48 -0.18 -5.92 4.63
C GLY A 48 1.07 -6.60 4.08
N CYS A 49 1.90 -5.84 3.35
CA CYS A 49 3.04 -6.40 2.63
C CYS A 49 4.11 -7.05 3.54
N GLY A 50 4.15 -6.66 4.82
CA GLY A 50 5.04 -7.26 5.81
C GLY A 50 4.45 -8.49 6.51
N ASN A 51 3.24 -8.93 6.16
CA ASN A 51 2.59 -10.12 6.72
C ASN A 51 1.79 -10.88 5.64
N LEU A 52 2.41 -11.15 4.49
CA LEU A 52 1.77 -11.89 3.42
C LEU A 52 1.73 -13.38 3.73
N SER A 53 0.57 -13.99 3.48
CA SER A 53 0.37 -15.45 3.49
C SER A 53 0.11 -15.94 2.06
N PRO A 54 0.23 -17.25 1.77
CA PRO A 54 -0.04 -17.80 0.43
C PRO A 54 -1.45 -17.47 -0.10
N GLU A 55 -2.41 -17.24 0.80
CA GLU A 55 -3.80 -16.91 0.49
C GLU A 55 -4.01 -15.41 0.27
N CYS A 56 -2.98 -14.58 0.49
CA CYS A 56 -3.04 -13.15 0.23
C CYS A 56 -2.94 -12.87 -1.27
N TRP A 57 -3.83 -12.01 -1.76
CA TRP A 57 -3.69 -11.27 -3.01
C TRP A 57 -2.37 -10.51 -3.12
N GLY A 58 -1.64 -10.30 -2.02
CA GLY A 58 -0.33 -9.66 -2.05
C GLY A 58 0.60 -10.22 -3.14
N HIS A 59 0.48 -11.49 -3.53
CA HIS A 59 1.22 -12.07 -4.65
C HIS A 59 0.76 -11.63 -6.05
N GLY A 60 -0.44 -11.07 -6.19
CA GLY A 60 -0.92 -10.36 -7.38
C GLY A 60 -0.37 -8.93 -7.51
N CYS A 61 0.26 -8.40 -6.46
CA CYS A 61 0.95 -7.10 -6.53
C CYS A 61 2.31 -7.28 -7.22
N LYS A 62 2.47 -6.64 -8.39
CA LYS A 62 3.71 -6.68 -9.17
C LYS A 62 4.96 -6.28 -8.38
N ILE A 63 4.83 -5.41 -7.38
CA ILE A 63 5.95 -5.03 -6.51
C ILE A 63 6.35 -6.17 -5.58
N VAL A 64 5.38 -6.81 -4.93
CA VAL A 64 5.67 -7.95 -4.05
C VAL A 64 6.35 -9.04 -4.85
N SER A 65 5.77 -9.45 -5.99
CA SER A 65 6.36 -10.49 -6.84
C SER A 65 7.77 -10.11 -7.29
N CYS A 66 8.01 -8.84 -7.68
CA CYS A 66 9.33 -8.35 -8.07
C CYS A 66 10.35 -8.45 -6.92
N THR A 67 9.98 -8.00 -5.72
CA THR A 67 10.86 -8.04 -4.54
C THR A 67 11.18 -9.48 -4.12
N GLU A 68 10.21 -10.40 -4.20
CA GLU A 68 10.42 -11.83 -3.92
C GLU A 68 11.39 -12.46 -4.94
N LEU A 69 11.18 -12.21 -6.23
CA LEU A 69 12.07 -12.68 -7.31
C LEU A 69 13.50 -12.17 -7.15
N LYS A 70 13.67 -10.92 -6.69
CA LYS A 70 14.98 -10.30 -6.50
C LYS A 70 15.59 -10.58 -5.12
N GLY A 71 14.89 -11.30 -4.23
CA GLY A 71 15.38 -11.63 -2.89
C GLY A 71 15.55 -10.42 -1.97
N VAL A 72 14.81 -9.32 -2.22
CA VAL A 72 14.84 -8.10 -1.41
C VAL A 72 13.52 -7.91 -0.67
N ARG A 73 13.53 -7.20 0.46
CA ARG A 73 12.34 -6.87 1.24
C ARG A 73 11.71 -5.56 0.78
N PHE A 74 12.51 -4.55 0.44
CA PHE A 74 12.05 -3.23 0.02
C PHE A 74 12.63 -2.83 -1.33
N CYS A 75 11.93 -1.94 -2.04
CA CYS A 75 12.44 -1.39 -3.29
C CYS A 75 13.80 -0.70 -3.11
N PHE A 76 14.05 -0.03 -1.97
CA PHE A 76 15.33 0.66 -1.73
C PHE A 76 16.54 -0.27 -1.60
N GLU A 77 16.33 -1.58 -1.43
CA GLU A 77 17.40 -2.57 -1.35
C GLU A 77 17.79 -3.10 -2.74
N CYS A 78 17.04 -2.74 -3.79
CA CYS A 78 17.33 -3.15 -5.16
C CYS A 78 18.37 -2.24 -5.80
N ALA A 79 19.38 -2.84 -6.47
CA ALA A 79 20.41 -2.09 -7.19
C ALA A 79 19.85 -1.14 -8.27
N GLU A 80 18.80 -1.55 -8.98
CA GLU A 80 18.15 -0.70 -9.99
C GLU A 80 17.43 0.50 -9.36
N TYR A 81 16.91 0.35 -8.14
CA TYR A 81 16.33 1.48 -7.41
C TYR A 81 17.44 2.45 -7.00
N ASP A 82 18.52 1.94 -6.41
CA ASP A 82 19.64 2.76 -5.93
C ASP A 82 20.33 3.52 -7.08
N ALA A 83 20.44 2.87 -8.25
CA ALA A 83 20.93 3.47 -9.49
C ALA A 83 19.90 4.39 -10.19
N ASN A 84 18.70 4.58 -9.63
CA ASN A 84 17.61 5.35 -10.24
C ASN A 84 17.20 4.88 -11.65
N SER A 85 17.39 3.60 -11.96
CA SER A 85 17.11 3.01 -13.28
C SER A 85 15.89 2.07 -13.31
N CYS A 86 15.18 1.93 -12.18
CA CYS A 86 14.00 1.07 -12.10
C CYS A 86 12.74 1.75 -12.65
N ASP A 87 12.45 1.58 -13.95
CA ASP A 87 11.25 2.13 -14.62
C ASP A 87 9.93 1.69 -13.98
N ALA A 88 9.87 0.45 -13.47
CA ALA A 88 8.67 -0.09 -12.84
C ALA A 88 8.34 0.68 -11.55
N PHE A 89 9.34 0.91 -10.70
CA PHE A 89 9.19 1.74 -9.50
C PHE A 89 8.97 3.21 -9.87
N GLY A 90 9.71 3.72 -10.86
CA GLY A 90 9.58 5.10 -11.33
C GLY A 90 8.15 5.47 -11.72
N ARG A 91 7.50 4.62 -12.52
CA ARG A 91 6.08 4.79 -12.90
C ARG A 91 5.13 4.70 -11.72
N LEU A 92 5.34 3.72 -10.83
CA LEU A 92 4.53 3.58 -9.61
C LEU A 92 4.61 4.85 -8.75
N ALA A 93 5.83 5.31 -8.47
CA ALA A 93 6.08 6.47 -7.62
C ALA A 93 5.53 7.76 -8.23
N ALA A 94 5.63 7.93 -9.56
CA ALA A 94 5.03 9.07 -10.25
C ALA A 94 3.50 9.10 -10.05
N GLY A 95 2.81 7.97 -10.22
CA GLY A 95 1.38 7.89 -9.98
C GLY A 95 1.02 8.26 -8.52
N TYR A 96 1.66 7.62 -7.53
CA TYR A 96 1.39 7.94 -6.13
C TYR A 96 1.70 9.39 -5.76
N LEU A 97 2.67 10.03 -6.42
CA LEU A 97 2.98 11.44 -6.22
C LEU A 97 1.83 12.35 -6.67
N GLU A 98 1.09 12.00 -7.74
CA GLU A 98 -0.13 12.70 -8.15
C GLU A 98 -1.24 12.62 -7.09
N ALA A 99 -1.23 11.57 -6.27
CA ALA A 99 -2.09 11.44 -5.07
C ALA A 99 -1.42 11.99 -3.79
N GLU A 100 -0.40 12.83 -3.93
CA GLU A 100 0.36 13.46 -2.86
C GLU A 100 1.07 12.47 -1.91
N VAL A 101 1.37 11.26 -2.38
CA VAL A 101 2.10 10.23 -1.65
C VAL A 101 3.48 10.03 -2.26
N ASP A 102 4.50 10.58 -1.62
CA ASP A 102 5.89 10.38 -2.04
C ASP A 102 6.44 9.03 -1.53
N LEU A 103 6.46 8.04 -2.42
CA LEU A 103 7.01 6.71 -2.10
C LEU A 103 8.52 6.72 -1.86
N ARG A 104 9.28 7.62 -2.49
CA ARG A 104 10.74 7.69 -2.32
C ARG A 104 11.10 8.25 -0.95
N GLU A 105 10.43 9.33 -0.56
CA GLU A 105 10.57 9.91 0.79
C GLU A 105 10.20 8.88 1.87
N ASN A 106 9.08 8.17 1.68
CA ASN A 106 8.67 7.11 2.61
C ASN A 106 9.74 6.01 2.73
N LEU A 107 10.27 5.53 1.59
CA LEU A 107 11.35 4.53 1.58
C LEU A 107 12.62 5.04 2.25
N SER A 108 12.98 6.32 2.09
CA SER A 108 14.13 6.93 2.78
C SER A 108 13.95 6.89 4.29
N ARG A 109 12.78 7.31 4.80
CA ARG A 109 12.47 7.26 6.24
C ARG A 109 12.53 5.84 6.80
N ILE A 110 12.02 4.86 6.04
CA ILE A 110 12.09 3.45 6.43
C ILE A 110 13.55 2.98 6.50
N ARG A 111 14.37 3.31 5.48
CA ARG A 111 15.81 2.98 5.43
C ARG A 111 16.60 3.61 6.58
N GLU A 112 16.23 4.83 7.00
CA GLU A 112 16.85 5.57 8.10
C GLU A 112 16.43 5.07 9.50
N GLY A 113 15.61 4.03 9.60
CA GLY A 113 15.12 3.51 10.88
C GLY A 113 13.96 4.30 11.49
N LYS A 114 13.39 5.27 10.77
CA LYS A 114 12.25 6.10 11.22
C LYS A 114 10.89 5.48 10.88
N ALA A 115 10.85 4.16 10.68
CA ALA A 115 9.66 3.46 10.21
C ALA A 115 8.45 3.63 11.15
N GLN A 116 8.65 3.62 12.47
CA GLN A 116 7.55 3.77 13.44
C GLN A 116 6.96 5.19 13.45
N GLU A 117 7.81 6.21 13.41
CA GLU A 117 7.38 7.62 13.30
C GLU A 117 6.60 7.84 12.00
N TRP A 118 7.15 7.32 10.89
CA TRP A 118 6.51 7.37 9.59
C TRP A 118 5.15 6.66 9.58
N LEU A 119 5.05 5.47 10.17
CA LEU A 119 3.80 4.72 10.29
C LEU A 119 2.76 5.50 11.10
N HIS A 120 3.17 6.11 12.22
CA HIS A 120 2.28 6.89 13.06
C HIS A 120 1.71 8.09 12.32
N ALA A 121 2.59 8.92 11.73
CA ALA A 121 2.20 10.10 10.97
C ALA A 121 1.31 9.73 9.76
N THR A 122 1.68 8.68 9.02
CA THR A 122 0.94 8.25 7.84
C THR A 122 -0.42 7.67 8.21
N ARG A 123 -0.54 6.92 9.31
CA ARG A 123 -1.83 6.43 9.80
C ARG A 123 -2.79 7.58 10.12
N GLN A 124 -2.30 8.63 10.77
CA GLN A 124 -3.10 9.83 11.05
C GLN A 124 -3.55 10.51 9.75
N ARG A 125 -2.63 10.68 8.80
CA ARG A 125 -2.95 11.26 7.48
C ARG A 125 -4.03 10.49 6.73
N PHE A 126 -4.03 9.16 6.82
CA PHE A 126 -5.04 8.31 6.18
C PHE A 126 -6.20 7.93 7.11
N THR A 127 -6.57 8.83 8.01
CA THR A 127 -7.76 8.71 8.86
C THR A 127 -8.76 9.80 8.48
N CYS A 128 -10.02 9.44 8.27
CA CYS A 128 -11.07 10.41 7.98
C CYS A 128 -11.31 11.33 9.19
N GLY A 129 -11.16 12.65 9.02
CA GLY A 129 -11.41 13.61 10.09
C GLY A 129 -12.85 13.65 10.61
N ALA A 130 -13.82 13.12 9.85
CA ALA A 130 -15.23 13.13 10.22
C ALA A 130 -15.70 11.91 11.03
N CYS A 131 -15.18 10.71 10.72
CA CYS A 131 -15.61 9.47 11.36
C CYS A 131 -14.48 8.66 12.00
N GLY A 132 -13.23 9.11 11.89
CA GLY A 132 -12.06 8.45 12.47
C GLY A 132 -11.67 7.12 11.82
N LYS A 133 -12.33 6.72 10.72
CA LYS A 133 -12.03 5.46 10.04
C LYS A 133 -10.94 5.61 8.96
N PRO A 134 -10.19 4.54 8.64
CA PRO A 134 -9.15 4.61 7.63
C PRO A 134 -9.70 4.95 6.24
N VAL A 135 -8.89 5.65 5.44
CA VAL A 135 -9.19 6.00 4.05
C VAL A 135 -8.09 5.53 3.11
N ALA A 136 -8.47 5.10 1.91
CA ALA A 136 -7.51 4.71 0.88
C ALA A 136 -6.83 5.93 0.25
N VAL A 137 -5.69 5.71 -0.41
CA VAL A 137 -4.99 6.77 -1.16
C VAL A 137 -5.92 7.38 -2.21
N TRP A 138 -6.48 6.54 -3.08
CA TRP A 138 -7.21 6.95 -4.28
C TRP A 138 -8.70 7.26 -4.04
N SER A 139 -9.14 7.23 -2.77
CA SER A 139 -10.52 7.53 -2.41
C SER A 139 -10.73 9.05 -2.28
N ALA A 140 -11.52 9.63 -3.20
CA ALA A 140 -11.93 11.04 -3.11
C ALA A 140 -12.88 11.32 -1.92
N LYS A 141 -13.65 10.32 -1.51
CA LYS A 141 -14.58 10.36 -0.37
C LYS A 141 -14.28 9.20 0.57
N CYS A 142 -14.49 9.42 1.86
CA CYS A 142 -14.43 8.36 2.86
C CYS A 142 -15.47 7.29 2.53
N HIS A 143 -15.02 6.06 2.31
CA HIS A 143 -15.90 4.93 2.02
C HIS A 143 -16.95 4.71 3.13
N HIS A 144 -16.61 5.05 4.38
CA HIS A 144 -17.44 4.77 5.54
C HIS A 144 -18.53 5.80 5.81
N CYS A 145 -18.34 7.07 5.43
CA CYS A 145 -19.28 8.15 5.78
C CYS A 145 -19.59 9.11 4.62
N GLY A 146 -18.98 8.91 3.44
CA GLY A 146 -19.24 9.70 2.23
C GLY A 146 -18.67 11.12 2.23
N LYS A 147 -18.08 11.60 3.34
CA LYS A 147 -17.44 12.92 3.40
C LYS A 147 -16.17 12.94 2.55
N SER A 148 -15.90 14.08 1.90
CA SER A 148 -14.65 14.28 1.17
C SER A 148 -13.45 14.09 2.08
N LYS A 149 -12.34 13.59 1.51
CA LYS A 149 -11.06 13.55 2.20
C LYS A 149 -10.67 15.00 2.54
N SER A 150 -10.59 15.30 3.84
CA SER A 150 -10.13 16.59 4.38
C SER A 150 -8.62 16.66 4.35
#